data_AF-A0A1G9EWH0-F1
#
_entry.id   AF-A0A1G9EWH0-F1
#
_cell.length_a   1.000
_cell.length_b   1.000
_cell.length_c   1.000
_cell.angle_alpha   90.00
_cell.angle_beta   90.00
_cell.angle_gamma   90.00
#
_symmetry.space_group_name_H-M   'P 1'
#
loop_
_entity.id
_entity.type
_entity.pdbx_description
1 polymer ?
#
loop_
_entity_poly.entity_id
_entity_poly.type
_entity_poly.pdbx_seq_one_letter_code
_entity_poly.pdbx_strand_id
1 'polypeptide(L)'
;MQTHTKEALASLIAALALIGVIHSGIWFTMFGTPDFRILGFPFHYFWMIAGGPAAMFVLYWGYYQYVTTSIMDEKAQLNASAGDVSGADEVGAEPGDADD
;
A
#
# COMPACT_ATOMS: atom_id res chain seq x y z
N MET A 1 12.35 -1.73 7.82
CA MET A 1 11.02 -1.77 8.49
C MET A 1 10.43 -3.14 8.22
N GLN A 2 10.10 -3.90 9.26
CA GLN A 2 9.66 -5.31 9.13
C GLN A 2 8.31 -5.38 8.40
N THR A 3 8.08 -6.43 7.59
CA THR A 3 6.89 -6.58 6.72
C THR A 3 5.57 -6.36 7.47
N HIS A 4 5.46 -6.90 8.69
CA HIS A 4 4.28 -6.73 9.55
C HIS A 4 3.99 -5.24 9.88
N THR A 5 5.03 -4.40 9.99
CA THR A 5 4.89 -2.98 10.30
C THR A 5 4.38 -2.20 9.08
N LYS A 6 4.76 -2.61 7.86
CA LYS A 6 4.25 -2.04 6.61
C LYS A 6 2.78 -2.38 6.41
N GLU A 7 2.41 -3.63 6.63
CA GLU A 7 1.02 -4.09 6.54
C GLU A 7 0.12 -3.41 7.58
N ALA A 8 0.60 -3.28 8.82
CA ALA A 8 -0.13 -2.58 9.89
C ALA A 8 -0.34 -1.10 9.55
N LEU A 9 0.69 -0.42 9.05
CA LEU A 9 0.60 0.99 8.65
C LEU A 9 -0.33 1.18 7.45
N ALA A 10 -0.23 0.30 6.44
CA ALA A 10 -1.10 0.34 5.26
C ALA A 10 -2.58 0.09 5.65
N SER A 11 -2.82 -0.85 6.57
CA SER A 11 -4.17 -1.14 7.10
C SER A 11 -4.73 0.04 7.90
N LEU A 12 -3.89 0.69 8.74
CA LEU A 12 -4.27 1.87 9.49
C LEU A 12 -4.65 3.04 8.57
N ILE A 13 -3.83 3.30 7.55
CA ILE A 13 -4.10 4.35 6.55
C ILE A 13 -5.40 4.05 5.81
N ALA A 14 -5.62 2.80 5.39
CA ALA A 14 -6.85 2.39 4.73
C ALA A 14 -8.08 2.60 5.64
N ALA A 15 -7.98 2.24 6.91
CA ALA A 15 -9.06 2.44 7.89
C ALA A 15 -9.36 3.93 8.11
N LEU A 16 -8.33 4.76 8.31
CA LEU A 16 -8.49 6.21 8.48
C LEU A 16 -9.11 6.87 7.24
N ALA A 17 -8.70 6.43 6.05
CA ALA A 17 -9.24 6.94 4.81
C ALA A 17 -10.71 6.53 4.62
N LEU A 18 -11.07 5.30 4.95
CA LEU A 18 -12.46 4.83 4.92
C LEU A 18 -13.33 5.60 5.91
N ILE A 19 -12.83 5.82 7.14
CA ILE A 19 -13.48 6.67 8.13
C ILE A 19 -13.69 8.08 7.57
N GLY A 20 -12.65 8.67 6.95
CA GLY A 20 -12.71 10.00 6.35
C GLY A 20 -13.75 10.11 5.24
N VAL A 21 -13.80 9.13 4.32
CA VAL A 21 -14.77 9.11 3.21
C VAL A 21 -16.20 8.96 3.70
N ILE A 22 -16.43 8.11 4.71
CA ILE A 22 -17.76 7.92 5.30
C ILE A 22 -18.19 9.17 6.08
N HIS A 23 -17.31 9.70 6.94
CA HIS A 23 -17.62 10.88 7.76
C HIS A 23 -17.82 12.12 6.91
N SER A 24 -17.05 12.30 5.83
CA SER A 24 -17.30 13.40 4.89
C SER A 24 -18.66 13.26 4.22
N GLY A 25 -19.04 12.03 3.83
CA GLY A 25 -20.37 11.75 3.28
C GLY A 25 -21.50 12.10 4.25
N ILE A 26 -21.38 11.69 5.51
CA ILE A 26 -22.36 12.01 6.58
C ILE A 26 -22.40 13.53 6.84
N TRP A 27 -21.25 14.20 6.83
CA TRP A 27 -21.20 15.65 7.03
C TRP A 27 -21.92 16.39 5.90
N PHE A 28 -21.68 16.02 4.64
CA PHE A 28 -22.36 16.62 3.48
C PHE A 28 -23.86 16.36 3.46
N THR A 29 -24.34 15.21 3.97
CA THR A 29 -25.78 14.94 4.06
C THR A 29 -26.45 15.68 5.22
N MET A 30 -25.77 15.79 6.37
CA MET A 30 -26.37 16.35 7.59
C MET A 30 -26.31 17.89 7.64
N PHE A 31 -25.21 18.48 7.17
CA PHE A 31 -25.00 19.93 7.20
C PHE A 31 -25.14 20.60 5.84
N GLY A 32 -25.15 19.81 4.76
CA GLY A 32 -25.18 20.32 3.40
C GLY A 32 -23.92 21.10 3.04
N THR A 33 -23.84 21.45 1.76
CA THR A 33 -23.01 22.57 1.28
C THR A 33 -23.99 23.52 0.61
N PRO A 34 -24.49 24.54 1.34
CA PRO A 34 -25.70 25.27 0.95
C PRO A 34 -25.63 25.88 -0.47
N ASP A 35 -24.44 26.27 -0.91
CA ASP A 35 -24.22 26.92 -2.21
C ASP A 35 -23.49 26.06 -3.24
N PHE A 36 -23.08 24.83 -2.91
CA PHE A 36 -22.32 23.99 -3.83
C PHE A 36 -23.22 22.94 -4.51
N ARG A 37 -23.37 23.11 -5.83
CA ARG A 37 -24.21 22.24 -6.67
C ARG A 37 -23.44 21.73 -7.87
N ILE A 38 -23.72 20.50 -8.24
CA ILE A 38 -23.20 19.87 -9.45
C ILE A 38 -24.40 19.51 -10.32
N LEU A 39 -24.45 20.04 -11.55
CA LEU A 39 -25.55 19.82 -12.49
C LEU A 39 -26.94 20.19 -11.91
N GLY A 40 -26.98 21.20 -11.04
CA GLY A 40 -28.22 21.65 -10.37
C GLY A 40 -28.61 20.85 -9.13
N PHE A 41 -27.95 19.73 -8.83
CA PHE A 41 -28.20 18.93 -7.63
C PHE A 41 -27.26 19.32 -6.48
N PRO A 42 -27.72 19.24 -5.22
CA PRO A 42 -26.85 19.37 -4.05
C PRO A 42 -25.64 18.43 -4.13
N PHE A 43 -24.47 18.94 -3.77
CA PHE A 43 -23.20 18.20 -3.86
C PHE A 43 -23.20 16.83 -3.16
N HIS A 44 -23.93 16.66 -2.06
CA HIS A 44 -23.95 15.39 -1.33
C HIS A 44 -24.46 14.21 -2.17
N TYR A 45 -25.33 14.44 -3.16
CA TYR A 45 -25.76 13.40 -4.11
C TYR A 45 -24.62 12.99 -5.05
N PHE A 46 -23.86 13.96 -5.55
CA PHE A 46 -22.66 13.69 -6.34
C PHE A 46 -21.61 12.95 -5.51
N TRP A 47 -21.42 13.36 -4.24
CA TRP A 47 -20.48 12.68 -3.34
C TRP A 47 -20.87 11.23 -3.11
N MET A 48 -22.16 10.92 -2.89
CA MET A 48 -22.62 9.54 -2.73
C MET A 48 -22.42 8.67 -3.98
N ILE A 49 -22.68 9.22 -5.18
CA ILE A 49 -22.70 8.42 -6.42
C ILE A 49 -21.31 8.31 -7.07
N ALA A 50 -20.50 9.36 -6.98
CA ALA A 50 -19.24 9.46 -7.71
C ALA A 50 -18.04 9.80 -6.80
N GLY A 51 -18.18 10.79 -5.92
CA GLY A 51 -17.06 11.28 -5.11
C GLY A 51 -16.47 10.22 -4.16
N GLY A 52 -17.33 9.60 -3.35
CA GLY A 52 -16.95 8.52 -2.43
C GLY A 52 -16.37 7.30 -3.16
N PRO A 53 -17.04 6.75 -4.18
CA PRO A 53 -16.49 5.65 -4.98
C PRO A 53 -15.15 5.98 -5.64
N ALA A 54 -14.97 7.19 -6.19
CA ALA A 54 -13.71 7.62 -6.80
C ALA A 54 -12.59 7.73 -5.74
N ALA A 55 -12.89 8.29 -4.56
CA ALA A 55 -11.93 8.37 -3.46
C ALA A 55 -11.51 6.96 -3.01
N MET A 56 -12.47 6.04 -2.87
CA MET A 56 -12.19 4.63 -2.54
C MET A 56 -11.36 3.93 -3.59
N PHE A 57 -11.62 4.19 -4.89
CA PHE A 57 -10.84 3.63 -5.98
C PHE A 57 -9.37 4.09 -5.92
N VAL A 58 -9.12 5.38 -5.73
CA VAL A 58 -7.76 5.93 -5.62
C VAL A 58 -7.03 5.36 -4.40
N LEU A 59 -7.72 5.22 -3.27
CA LEU A 59 -7.17 4.61 -2.06
C LEU A 59 -6.79 3.15 -2.29
N TYR A 60 -7.68 2.37 -2.90
CA TYR A 60 -7.42 0.98 -3.21
C TYR A 60 -6.26 0.83 -4.20
N TRP A 61 -6.22 1.68 -5.22
CA TRP A 61 -5.12 1.72 -6.19
C TRP A 61 -3.77 2.01 -5.53
N GLY A 62 -3.71 3.05 -4.69
CA GLY A 62 -2.49 3.41 -3.96
C GLY A 62 -2.04 2.31 -3.00
N TYR A 63 -2.99 1.70 -2.28
CA TYR A 63 -2.73 0.54 -1.41
C TYR A 63 -2.14 -0.64 -2.21
N TYR A 64 -2.75 -0.98 -3.35
CA TYR A 64 -2.29 -2.06 -4.21
C TYR A 64 -0.87 -1.83 -4.72
N GLN A 65 -0.56 -0.62 -5.18
CA GLN A 65 0.78 -0.23 -5.62
C GLN A 65 1.79 -0.38 -4.48
N TYR A 66 1.49 0.17 -3.30
CA TYR A 66 2.39 0.09 -2.14
C TYR A 66 2.71 -1.36 -1.74
N VAL A 67 1.68 -2.20 -1.63
CA VAL A 67 1.85 -3.62 -1.27
C VAL A 67 2.66 -4.35 -2.34
N THR A 68 2.32 -4.15 -3.61
CA THR A 68 3.01 -4.82 -4.72
C THR A 68 4.48 -4.43 -4.78
N THR A 69 4.81 -3.14 -4.68
CA THR A 69 6.19 -2.67 -4.63
C THR A 69 6.91 -3.24 -3.41
N SER A 70 6.29 -3.25 -2.23
CA SER A 70 6.93 -3.80 -1.03
C SER A 70 7.26 -5.29 -1.16
N ILE A 71 6.41 -6.08 -1.81
CA ILE A 71 6.63 -7.51 -2.05
C ILE A 71 7.77 -7.70 -3.06
N MET A 72 7.84 -6.89 -4.11
CA MET A 72 8.93 -6.95 -5.08
C MET A 72 10.27 -6.60 -4.46
N ASP A 73 10.32 -5.56 -3.63
CA ASP A 73 11.54 -5.16 -2.91
C ASP A 73 12.01 -6.26 -1.94
N GLU A 74 11.08 -6.90 -1.23
CA GLU A 74 11.41 -8.01 -0.31
C GLU A 74 11.93 -9.23 -1.08
N LYS A 75 11.35 -9.56 -2.23
CA LYS A 75 11.88 -10.62 -3.11
C LYS A 75 13.28 -10.28 -3.63
N ALA A 76 13.52 -9.04 -4.03
CA ALA A 76 14.82 -8.60 -4.52
C ALA A 76 15.90 -8.70 -3.43
N GLN A 77 15.58 -8.30 -2.20
CA GLN A 77 16.48 -8.43 -1.04
C GLN A 77 16.80 -9.90 -0.73
N LEU A 78 15.79 -10.77 -0.73
CA LEU A 78 16.00 -12.20 -0.50
C LEU A 78 16.89 -12.84 -1.58
N ASN A 79 16.68 -12.50 -2.85
CA ASN A 79 17.52 -12.98 -3.94
C ASN A 79 18.96 -12.46 -3.84
N ALA A 80 19.15 -11.20 -3.44
CA ALA A 80 20.49 -10.64 -3.22
C ALA A 80 21.21 -11.35 -2.06
N SER A 81 20.53 -11.57 -0.93
CA SER A 81 21.10 -12.30 0.20
C SER A 81 21.39 -13.77 -0.13
N ALA A 82 20.56 -14.43 -0.95
CA ALA A 82 20.82 -15.79 -1.40
C ALA A 82 22.03 -15.87 -2.35
N GLY A 83 22.22 -14.88 -3.22
CA GLY A 83 23.40 -14.79 -4.10
C GLY A 83 24.71 -14.57 -3.33
N ASP A 84 24.67 -13.79 -2.25
CA ASP A 84 25.84 -13.53 -1.40
C ASP A 84 26.28 -14.77 -0.61
N VAL A 85 25.34 -15.61 -0.18
CA VAL A 85 25.63 -16.90 0.47
C VAL A 85 26.21 -17.91 -0.52
N SER A 86 25.76 -17.90 -1.78
CA SER A 86 26.31 -18.77 -2.83
C SER A 86 27.74 -18.39 -3.25
N GLY A 87 28.17 -17.14 -3.07
CA GLY A 87 29.53 -16.69 -3.34
C GLY A 87 30.52 -16.98 -2.20
N ALA A 88 30.04 -17.19 -0.98
CA ALA A 88 30.88 -17.47 0.18
C ALA A 88 31.34 -18.94 0.27
N ASP A 89 30.68 -19.87 -0.43
CA ASP A 89 31.01 -21.30 -0.40
C ASP A 89 32.10 -21.68 -1.43
N GLU A 90 32.45 -20.78 -2.37
CA GLU A 90 33.52 -21.02 -3.36
C GLU A 90 34.92 -20.57 -2.91
N VAL A 91 35.07 -19.87 -1.78
CA VAL A 91 36.38 -19.33 -1.33
C VAL A 91 37.07 -20.23 -0.28
N GLY A 92 36.46 -21.35 0.11
CA GLY A 92 36.92 -22.19 1.23
C GLY A 92 37.47 -23.58 0.91
N ALA A 93 37.53 -24.00 -0.35
CA ALA A 93 38.08 -25.31 -0.71
C ALA A 93 39.60 -25.21 -0.92
N GLU A 94 40.35 -25.17 0.19
CA GLU A 94 41.79 -25.45 0.15
C GLU A 94 41.96 -26.92 -0.30
N PRO A 95 42.60 -27.20 -1.44
CA PRO A 95 42.87 -28.57 -1.84
C PRO A 95 43.91 -29.10 -0.86
N GLY A 96 43.50 -30.07 -0.04
CA GLY A 96 44.41 -30.74 0.88
C GLY A 96 45.61 -31.28 0.11
N ASP A 97 46.81 -30.92 0.58
CA ASP A 97 48.04 -31.65 0.28
C ASP A 97 47.85 -33.10 0.72
N ALA A 98 47.47 -33.94 -0.22
CA ALA A 98 47.74 -35.36 -0.22
C ALA A 98 48.73 -35.58 -1.36
N ASP A 99 50.00 -35.80 -1.03
CA ASP A 99 50.74 -37.00 -1.42
C ASP A 99 52.21 -36.95 -0.92
N ASP A 100 52.62 -38.11 -0.40
CA ASP A 100 53.95 -38.65 -0.04
C ASP A 100 54.72 -38.16 1.21
#